data_AF-A0A8H4N0W1-F1
#
_entry.id   AF-A0A8H4N0W1-F1
#
_cell.length_a   1.000
_cell.length_b   1.000
_cell.length_c   1.000
_cell.angle_alpha   90.00
_cell.angle_beta   90.00
_cell.angle_gamma   90.00
#
_symmetry.space_group_name_H-M   'P 1'
#
loop_
_entity.id
_entity.type
_entity.pdbx_description
1 polymer ?
#
loop_
_entity_poly.entity_id
_entity_poly.type
_entity_poly.pdbx_seq_one_letter_code
_entity_poly.pdbx_strand_id
1 'polypeptide(L)'
;MKTIAVTALALLATSVSAATYQDFPAGGLSCPTSSGDKLTPLVDLKKAADGVKGTTPRETSASNLASGKCTSLDQPLYDASIGESTIGIAYDEAKDTFYFCYAQAGGDYDGDGWPDGCTEQ
;
A
#
# COMPACT_ATOMS: atom_id res chain seq x y z
N MET A 1 48.05 40.20 10.86
CA MET A 1 47.57 39.07 10.03
C MET A 1 46.35 38.51 10.74
N LYS A 2 45.15 38.61 10.15
CA LYS A 2 43.88 38.27 10.79
C LYS A 2 43.36 36.99 10.13
N THR A 3 43.48 35.87 10.83
CA THR A 3 43.09 34.55 10.35
C THR A 3 41.56 34.46 10.34
N ILE A 4 40.98 34.30 9.16
CA ILE A 4 39.54 34.05 8.98
C ILE A 4 39.34 32.54 9.15
N ALA A 5 38.68 32.14 10.23
CA ALA A 5 38.24 30.76 10.42
C ALA A 5 36.97 30.51 9.60
N VAL A 6 37.06 29.64 8.60
CA VAL A 6 35.91 29.16 7.83
C VAL A 6 35.33 27.96 8.55
N THR A 7 34.16 28.13 9.17
CA THR A 7 33.39 27.07 9.81
C THR A 7 32.70 26.23 8.74
N ALA A 8 33.22 25.04 8.44
CA ALA A 8 32.59 24.10 7.53
C ALA A 8 31.35 23.48 8.21
N LEU A 9 30.17 23.85 7.71
CA LEU A 9 28.89 23.27 8.12
C LEU A 9 28.71 21.94 7.37
N ALA A 10 29.06 20.82 8.01
CA ALA A 10 28.81 19.49 7.46
C ALA A 10 27.31 19.19 7.54
N LEU A 11 26.59 19.29 6.42
CA LEU A 11 25.24 18.75 6.32
C LEU A 11 25.32 17.22 6.31
N LEU A 12 24.88 16.59 7.39
CA LEU A 12 24.55 15.17 7.43
C LEU A 12 23.31 14.96 6.54
N ALA A 13 23.55 14.59 5.28
CA ALA A 13 22.49 14.10 4.41
C ALA A 13 22.07 12.72 4.92
N THR A 14 21.06 12.68 5.81
CA THR A 14 20.35 11.43 6.10
C THR A 14 19.60 11.05 4.83
N SER A 15 20.09 10.05 4.10
CA SER A 15 19.35 9.44 3.01
C SER A 15 18.14 8.73 3.60
N VAL A 16 17.00 9.41 3.68
CA VAL A 16 15.70 8.75 3.74
C VAL A 16 15.58 7.97 2.43
N SER A 17 15.67 6.63 2.49
CA SER A 17 15.21 5.82 1.37
C SER A 17 13.69 5.99 1.33
N ALA A 18 13.16 6.45 0.21
CA ALA A 18 11.72 6.42 0.00
C ALA A 18 11.26 4.95 -0.06
N ALA A 19 10.10 4.66 0.52
CA ALA A 19 9.50 3.32 0.45
C ALA A 19 9.30 2.90 -1.02
N THR A 20 9.45 1.60 -1.28
CA THR A 20 9.18 1.02 -2.59
C THR A 20 7.75 0.50 -2.64
N TYR A 21 7.04 0.75 -3.74
CA TYR A 21 5.67 0.28 -3.95
C TYR A 21 5.63 -0.62 -5.20
N GLN A 22 5.54 -1.93 -4.99
CA GLN A 22 5.51 -2.95 -6.03
C GLN A 22 4.08 -3.37 -6.34
N ASP A 23 3.79 -3.56 -7.63
CA ASP A 23 2.52 -4.06 -8.15
C ASP A 23 1.28 -3.17 -7.89
N PHE A 24 1.49 -1.96 -7.39
CA PHE A 24 0.43 -0.95 -7.28
C PHE A 24 -0.03 -0.51 -8.68
N PRO A 25 -1.34 -0.43 -8.93
CA PRO A 25 -1.87 -0.09 -10.25
C PRO A 25 -1.58 1.37 -10.59
N ALA A 26 -0.94 1.60 -11.74
CA ALA A 26 -0.43 2.92 -12.11
C ALA A 26 -1.54 3.95 -12.35
N GLY A 27 -2.69 3.54 -12.93
CA GLY A 27 -3.88 4.36 -13.11
C GLY A 27 -4.74 4.48 -11.85
N GLY A 28 -4.40 3.76 -10.78
CA GLY A 28 -5.19 3.66 -9.56
C GLY A 28 -6.12 2.46 -9.57
N LEU A 29 -7.13 2.51 -8.70
CA LEU A 29 -8.02 1.39 -8.44
C LEU A 29 -9.46 1.85 -8.49
N SER A 30 -10.26 1.28 -9.40
CA SER A 30 -11.69 1.53 -9.48
C SER A 30 -12.44 0.44 -8.73
N CYS A 31 -13.24 0.81 -7.73
CA CYS A 31 -14.06 -0.14 -6.98
C CYS A 31 -15.54 0.22 -7.13
N PRO A 32 -16.43 -0.77 -7.32
CA PRO A 32 -17.86 -0.52 -7.27
C PRO A 32 -18.26 -0.06 -5.87
N THR A 33 -19.29 0.78 -5.83
CA THR A 33 -19.91 1.30 -4.61
C THR A 33 -21.43 1.38 -4.83
N SER A 34 -22.16 1.69 -3.76
CA SER A 34 -23.63 1.89 -3.85
C SER A 34 -24.04 3.02 -4.80
N SER A 35 -23.11 3.89 -5.18
CA SER A 35 -23.30 5.03 -6.08
C SER A 35 -22.59 4.88 -7.42
N GLY A 36 -22.14 3.66 -7.78
CA GLY A 36 -21.35 3.36 -8.97
C GLY A 36 -19.85 3.24 -8.69
N ASP A 37 -19.04 3.23 -9.74
CA ASP A 37 -17.60 3.03 -9.62
C ASP A 37 -16.87 4.25 -9.05
N LYS A 38 -16.00 4.00 -8.08
CA LYS A 38 -15.14 5.03 -7.47
C LYS A 38 -13.67 4.74 -7.75
N LEU A 39 -13.03 5.66 -8.46
CA LEU A 39 -11.59 5.66 -8.66
C LEU A 39 -10.84 6.17 -7.42
N THR A 40 -9.91 5.36 -6.94
CA THR A 40 -8.91 5.72 -5.95
C THR A 40 -7.56 5.91 -6.67
N PRO A 41 -6.98 7.12 -6.66
CA PRO A 41 -5.72 7.37 -7.37
C PRO A 41 -4.53 6.70 -6.66
N LEU A 42 -3.47 6.41 -7.42
CA LEU A 42 -2.26 5.76 -6.91
C LEU A 42 -1.67 6.43 -5.65
N VAL A 43 -1.73 7.75 -5.57
CA VAL A 43 -1.22 8.49 -4.40
C VAL A 43 -1.94 8.11 -3.11
N ASP A 44 -3.26 7.88 -3.18
CA ASP A 44 -4.06 7.49 -2.03
C ASP A 44 -3.84 6.01 -1.68
N LEU A 45 -3.61 5.15 -2.68
CA LEU A 45 -3.22 3.76 -2.45
C LEU A 45 -1.89 3.68 -1.69
N LYS A 46 -0.90 4.46 -2.11
CA LYS A 46 0.41 4.52 -1.43
C LYS A 46 0.30 5.06 -0.01
N LYS A 47 -0.51 6.10 0.18
CA LYS A 47 -0.78 6.68 1.50
C LYS A 47 -1.45 5.65 2.43
N ALA A 48 -2.40 4.87 1.92
CA ALA A 48 -3.02 3.78 2.68
C ALA A 48 -2.00 2.69 3.05
N ALA A 49 -1.08 2.36 2.12
CA ALA A 49 0.02 1.44 2.38
C ALA A 49 0.96 1.93 3.49
N ASP A 50 1.40 3.18 3.42
CA ASP A 50 2.21 3.77 4.50
C ASP A 50 1.50 3.71 5.86
N GLY A 51 0.17 3.80 5.85
CA GLY A 51 -0.66 3.72 7.05
C GLY A 51 -0.65 2.35 7.75
N VAL A 52 -0.19 1.28 7.11
CA VAL A 52 -0.13 -0.05 7.76
C VAL A 52 1.13 -0.22 8.62
N LYS A 53 2.13 0.66 8.50
CA LYS A 53 3.37 0.58 9.29
C LYS A 53 3.06 0.64 10.79
N GLY A 54 3.60 -0.32 11.55
CA GLY A 54 3.40 -0.42 12.99
C GLY A 54 2.01 -0.90 13.42
N THR A 55 1.15 -1.30 12.49
CA THR A 55 -0.14 -1.93 12.80
C THR A 55 0.00 -3.44 12.97
N THR A 56 -1.05 -4.11 13.45
CA THR A 56 -1.06 -5.57 13.53
C THR A 56 -1.45 -6.14 12.16
N PRO A 57 -0.64 -7.05 11.58
CA PRO A 57 -1.00 -7.70 10.33
C PRO A 57 -2.25 -8.56 10.51
N ARG A 58 -3.06 -8.65 9.47
CA ARG A 58 -4.18 -9.60 9.39
C ARG A 58 -3.67 -11.03 9.40
N GLU A 59 -2.57 -11.28 8.68
CA GLU A 59 -1.92 -12.59 8.59
C GLU A 59 -0.41 -12.45 8.65
N THR A 60 0.26 -13.43 9.26
CA THR A 60 1.73 -13.41 9.37
C THR A 60 2.44 -13.61 8.03
N SER A 61 1.74 -14.15 7.02
CA SER A 61 2.25 -14.37 5.68
C SER A 61 1.13 -14.18 4.64
N ALA A 62 1.36 -13.35 3.63
CA ALA A 62 0.40 -13.10 2.55
C ALA A 62 0.11 -14.36 1.72
N SER A 63 1.08 -15.27 1.64
CA SER A 63 0.90 -16.57 0.99
C SER A 63 -0.16 -17.45 1.64
N ASN A 64 -0.47 -17.28 2.94
CA ASN A 64 -1.47 -18.09 3.65
C ASN A 64 -2.88 -17.95 3.06
N LEU A 65 -3.22 -16.78 2.54
CA LEU A 65 -4.54 -16.51 1.98
C LEU A 65 -4.63 -16.81 0.49
N ALA A 66 -3.49 -17.10 -0.17
CA ALA A 66 -3.41 -17.39 -1.60
C ALA A 66 -4.27 -16.47 -2.48
N SER A 67 -4.38 -15.19 -2.10
CA SER A 67 -5.31 -14.23 -2.71
C SER A 67 -4.55 -13.16 -3.49
N GLY A 68 -5.01 -12.91 -4.72
CA GLY A 68 -4.47 -11.89 -5.60
C GLY A 68 -3.01 -12.14 -6.02
N LYS A 69 -2.20 -11.07 -6.01
CA LYS A 69 -0.81 -11.07 -6.51
C LYS A 69 0.22 -11.61 -5.51
N CYS A 70 -0.13 -11.72 -4.23
CA CYS A 70 0.81 -12.04 -3.15
C CYS A 70 0.81 -13.53 -2.75
N THR A 71 0.30 -14.42 -3.60
CA THR A 71 0.19 -15.87 -3.34
C THR A 71 1.51 -16.54 -2.97
N SER A 72 2.63 -15.94 -3.36
CA SER A 72 3.99 -16.48 -3.19
C SER A 72 4.84 -15.65 -2.21
N LEU A 73 4.26 -14.61 -1.59
CA LEU A 73 5.00 -13.69 -0.73
C LEU A 73 4.92 -14.12 0.73
N ASP A 74 6.08 -14.40 1.31
CA ASP A 74 6.22 -14.72 2.74
C ASP A 74 6.47 -13.45 3.56
N GLN A 75 5.60 -12.46 3.41
CA GLN A 75 5.63 -11.21 4.17
C GLN A 75 4.28 -11.01 4.86
N PRO A 76 4.23 -10.35 6.04
CA PRO A 76 2.97 -10.10 6.72
C PRO A 76 1.98 -9.35 5.83
N LEU A 77 0.72 -9.77 5.88
CA LEU A 77 -0.36 -9.14 5.13
C LEU A 77 -1.16 -8.22 6.05
N TYR A 78 -1.47 -7.04 5.54
CA TYR A 78 -2.27 -6.01 6.17
C TYR A 78 -3.47 -5.69 5.29
N ASP A 79 -4.59 -5.36 5.93
CA ASP A 79 -5.73 -4.75 5.25
C ASP A 79 -5.71 -3.25 5.52
N ALA A 80 -5.82 -2.45 4.47
CA ALA A 80 -6.01 -1.01 4.56
C ALA A 80 -7.37 -0.64 3.95
N SER A 81 -8.16 0.14 4.68
CA SER A 81 -9.46 0.62 4.21
C SER A 81 -9.31 1.95 3.45
N ILE A 82 -9.96 2.06 2.30
CA ILE A 82 -10.03 3.29 1.51
C ILE A 82 -11.48 3.57 1.13
N GLY A 83 -12.14 4.43 1.92
CA GLY A 83 -13.58 4.60 1.82
C GLY A 83 -14.29 3.30 2.19
N GLU A 84 -15.15 2.81 1.31
CA GLU A 84 -15.84 1.53 1.48
C GLU A 84 -14.97 0.33 1.10
N SER A 85 -13.92 0.54 0.30
CA SER A 85 -13.09 -0.54 -0.23
C SER A 85 -11.99 -0.97 0.75
N THR A 86 -11.53 -2.21 0.62
CA THR A 86 -10.37 -2.74 1.34
C THR A 86 -9.30 -3.18 0.36
N ILE A 87 -8.04 -2.83 0.64
CA ILE A 87 -6.89 -3.31 -0.12
C ILE A 87 -6.00 -4.17 0.77
N GLY A 88 -5.52 -5.29 0.21
CA GLY A 88 -4.55 -6.16 0.84
C GLY A 88 -3.13 -5.76 0.47
N ILE A 89 -2.27 -5.60 1.47
CA ILE A 89 -0.90 -5.11 1.30
C ILE A 89 0.05 -6.02 2.05
N ALA A 90 1.06 -6.55 1.37
CA ALA A 90 2.19 -7.20 2.04
C ALA A 90 3.30 -6.17 2.26
N TYR A 91 3.92 -6.19 3.45
CA TYR A 91 4.99 -5.23 3.80
C TYR A 91 6.26 -5.95 4.25
N ASP A 92 7.34 -5.73 3.49
CA ASP A 92 8.70 -6.11 3.87
C ASP A 92 9.36 -4.92 4.58
N GLU A 93 9.33 -4.95 5.92
CA GLU A 93 9.88 -3.90 6.77
C GLU A 93 11.40 -3.74 6.59
N ALA A 94 12.11 -4.85 6.36
CA ALA A 94 13.56 -4.83 6.19
C ALA A 94 13.98 -4.10 4.91
N LYS A 95 13.17 -4.17 3.86
CA LYS A 95 13.40 -3.47 2.58
C LYS A 95 12.60 -2.19 2.41
N ASP A 96 11.79 -1.82 3.39
CA ASP A 96 10.76 -0.78 3.28
C ASP A 96 9.95 -0.87 1.98
N THR A 97 9.48 -2.08 1.66
CA THR A 97 8.79 -2.38 0.40
C THR A 97 7.36 -2.86 0.64
N PHE A 98 6.41 -2.17 0.03
CA PHE A 98 5.01 -2.54 -0.02
C PHE A 98 4.68 -3.26 -1.31
N TYR A 99 3.88 -4.32 -1.22
CA TYR A 99 3.38 -5.08 -2.34
C TYR A 99 1.86 -5.01 -2.32
N PHE A 100 1.26 -4.58 -3.42
CA PHE A 100 -0.19 -4.63 -3.59
C PHE A 100 -0.63 -6.07 -3.88
N CYS A 101 -1.52 -6.61 -3.06
CA CYS A 101 -1.97 -8.00 -3.16
C CYS A 101 -3.31 -8.13 -3.86
N TYR A 102 -4.33 -7.44 -3.36
CA TYR A 102 -5.68 -7.49 -3.88
C TYR A 102 -6.43 -6.23 -3.48
N ALA A 103 -7.61 -6.06 -4.08
CA ALA A 103 -8.58 -5.11 -3.60
C ALA A 103 -10.00 -5.62 -3.80
N GLN A 104 -10.85 -5.28 -2.83
CA GLN A 104 -12.26 -5.65 -2.79
C GLN A 104 -13.09 -4.42 -2.42
N ALA A 105 -14.29 -4.37 -2.96
CA ALA A 105 -15.28 -3.38 -2.60
C ALA A 105 -15.81 -3.63 -1.18
N GLY A 106 -16.55 -2.66 -0.64
CA GLY A 106 -17.12 -2.75 0.71
C GLY A 106 -18.35 -3.65 0.81
N GLY A 107 -18.88 -4.10 -0.32
CA GLY A 107 -20.11 -4.86 -0.40
C GLY A 107 -20.25 -5.57 -1.74
N ASP A 108 -21.31 -6.36 -1.82
CA ASP A 108 -21.83 -7.01 -3.01
C ASP A 108 -22.71 -6.01 -3.78
N TYR A 109 -22.32 -5.66 -5.00
CA TYR A 109 -23.09 -4.76 -5.87
C TYR A 109 -23.56 -5.43 -7.16
N ASP A 110 -23.14 -6.67 -7.45
CA ASP A 110 -23.60 -7.46 -8.60
C ASP A 110 -24.64 -8.54 -8.25
N GLY A 111 -24.83 -8.80 -6.95
CA GLY A 111 -25.81 -9.71 -6.39
C GLY A 111 -25.35 -11.17 -6.26
N ASP A 112 -24.05 -11.45 -6.34
CA ASP A 112 -23.50 -12.81 -6.26
C ASP A 112 -23.32 -13.36 -4.83
N GLY A 113 -23.52 -12.52 -3.82
CA GLY A 113 -23.39 -12.83 -2.40
C GLY A 113 -22.00 -12.60 -1.80
N TRP A 114 -21.06 -12.05 -2.58
CA TRP A 114 -19.69 -11.76 -2.16
C TRP A 114 -19.31 -10.30 -2.43
N PRO A 115 -18.36 -9.73 -1.66
CA PRO A 115 -17.85 -8.40 -1.99
C PRO A 115 -17.22 -8.36 -3.38
N ASP A 116 -17.64 -7.42 -4.22
CA ASP A 116 -17.16 -7.29 -5.58
C ASP A 116 -15.64 -7.03 -5.62
N GLY A 117 -14.99 -7.48 -6.69
CA GLY A 117 -13.60 -7.15 -6.97
C GLY A 117 -13.44 -5.71 -7.44
N CYS A 118 -12.34 -5.06 -7.03
CA CYS A 118 -11.94 -3.81 -7.65
C CYS A 118 -11.16 -4.05 -8.94
N THR A 119 -11.25 -3.13 -9.89
CA THR A 119 -10.53 -3.14 -11.16
C THR A 119 -9.33 -2.19 -11.12
N GLU A 120 -8.14 -2.74 -11.33
CA GLU A 120 -6.90 -1.98 -11.55
C GLU A 120 -6.96 -1.18 -12.86
N GLN A 121 -6.54 0.09 -12.81
CA GLN A 121 -6.54 1.03 -13.94
C GLN A 121 -5.14 1.28 -14.50
#